data_AF-A0A4Y2MAD0-F1
#
_entry.id   AF-A0A4Y2MAD0-F1
#
_cell.length_a   1.000
_cell.length_b   1.000
_cell.length_c   1.000
_cell.angle_alpha   90.00
_cell.angle_beta   90.00
_cell.angle_gamma   90.00
#
_symmetry.space_group_name_H-M   'P 1'
#
loop_
_entity.id
_entity.type
_entity.pdbx_description
1 polymer ?
#
loop_
_entity_poly.entity_id
_entity_poly.type
_entity_poly.pdbx_seq_one_letter_code
_entity_poly.pdbx_strand_id
1 'polypeptide(L)'
;MQITGNHQMARIVRHNDESVREGYIRNGGKEVKLFTSALKAFQCKNRIVMAQGKHLDDFFRGRIIGRLECGRTQLEVSEELGIAQSVISRLWQRFQDYGNVSRCYSSGRPRVTTPNEDRYLAVTAKRNRRSTASDLSRQLSLDTGTTVSMQTLYRRLGHIGLYCYKAIKSFP
;
A
#
# COMPACT_ATOMS: atom_id res chain seq x y z
N MET A 1 28.71 -26.97 28.09
CA MET A 1 27.37 -26.51 27.64
C MET A 1 27.55 -25.17 26.94
N GLN A 2 27.46 -25.15 25.61
CA GLN A 2 27.48 -23.93 24.81
C GLN A 2 26.26 -23.96 23.90
N ILE A 3 25.46 -22.89 23.87
CA ILE A 3 24.71 -22.47 22.68
C ILE A 3 24.58 -20.94 22.73
N THR A 4 25.39 -20.23 21.94
CA THR A 4 25.12 -18.83 21.55
C THR A 4 24.68 -18.84 20.10
N GLY A 5 23.39 -18.54 19.87
CA GLY A 5 22.81 -18.50 18.53
C GLY A 5 23.10 -17.19 17.83
N ASN A 6 24.21 -17.12 17.08
CA ASN A 6 24.49 -16.02 16.17
C ASN A 6 23.83 -16.30 14.80
N HIS A 7 22.71 -15.64 14.52
CA HIS A 7 22.16 -15.56 13.17
C HIS A 7 23.02 -14.60 12.34
N GLN A 8 23.91 -15.15 11.50
CA GLN A 8 24.59 -14.39 10.45
C GLN A 8 23.81 -14.54 9.13
N MET A 9 23.43 -13.41 8.54
CA MET A 9 22.83 -13.35 7.21
C MET A 9 23.89 -13.70 6.17
N ALA A 10 23.76 -14.87 5.55
CA ALA A 10 24.66 -15.35 4.52
C ALA A 10 24.59 -14.44 3.27
N ARG A 11 25.73 -13.82 2.96
CA ARG A 11 26.00 -13.10 1.71
C ARG A 11 26.13 -14.13 0.59
N ILE A 12 25.14 -14.23 -0.29
CA ILE A 12 25.24 -15.08 -1.49
C ILE A 12 26.17 -14.38 -2.49
N VAL A 13 27.40 -14.85 -2.54
CA VAL A 13 28.33 -14.59 -3.65
C VAL A 13 27.76 -15.27 -4.90
N ARG A 14 27.46 -14.48 -5.93
CA ARG A 14 27.01 -15.00 -7.23
C ARG A 14 28.23 -15.57 -7.94
N HIS A 15 28.29 -16.90 -8.04
CA HIS A 15 29.12 -17.57 -9.04
C HIS A 15 28.54 -17.23 -10.42
N ASN A 16 29.33 -16.52 -11.22
CA ASN A 16 29.12 -16.40 -12.66
C ASN A 16 29.76 -17.64 -13.29
N ASP A 17 28.98 -18.66 -13.59
CA ASP A 17 29.45 -19.79 -14.39
C ASP A 17 29.34 -19.47 -15.87
N GLU A 18 30.51 -19.23 -16.43
CA GLU A 18 30.87 -19.14 -17.82
C GLU A 18 30.44 -20.42 -18.56
N SER A 19 29.31 -20.36 -19.28
CA SER A 19 28.92 -21.41 -20.23
C SER A 19 28.29 -20.82 -21.49
N VAL A 20 29.08 -19.96 -22.15
CA VAL A 20 28.99 -19.78 -23.60
C VAL A 20 29.46 -21.09 -24.24
N ARG A 21 28.53 -21.95 -24.64
CA ARG A 21 28.79 -22.97 -25.67
C ARG A 21 27.68 -22.92 -26.70
N GLU A 22 27.97 -22.12 -27.72
CA GLU A 22 27.45 -22.21 -29.08
C GLU A 22 27.32 -23.68 -29.51
N GLY A 23 26.07 -24.12 -29.75
CA GLY A 23 25.77 -25.44 -30.29
C GLY A 23 25.11 -25.30 -31.65
N TYR A 24 25.89 -25.49 -32.72
CA TYR A 24 25.38 -25.62 -34.09
C TYR A 24 24.58 -26.94 -34.23
N ILE A 25 23.36 -26.88 -34.76
CA ILE A 25 22.57 -28.07 -35.10
C ILE A 25 23.00 -28.58 -36.49
N ARG A 26 23.50 -29.82 -36.57
CA ARG A 26 23.54 -30.58 -37.83
C ARG A 26 22.35 -31.52 -37.89
N ASN A 27 21.33 -31.14 -38.64
CA ASN A 27 20.38 -32.09 -39.23
C ASN A 27 20.16 -31.68 -40.69
N GLY A 28 20.36 -32.63 -41.59
CA GLY A 28 20.44 -32.40 -43.03
C GLY A 28 19.31 -31.56 -43.61
N GLY A 29 19.68 -30.41 -44.17
CA GLY A 29 19.20 -29.98 -45.48
C GLY A 29 17.85 -29.27 -45.59
N LYS A 30 17.09 -29.03 -44.51
CA LYS A 30 15.92 -28.12 -44.56
C LYS A 30 15.77 -27.36 -43.25
N GLU A 31 16.21 -26.10 -43.25
CA GLU A 31 15.92 -25.16 -42.16
C GLU A 31 14.41 -24.98 -42.02
N VAL A 32 13.83 -25.53 -40.96
CA VAL A 32 12.48 -25.14 -40.53
C VAL A 32 12.63 -24.24 -39.31
N LYS A 33 12.59 -22.92 -39.56
CA LYS A 33 12.42 -21.86 -38.55
C LYS A 33 11.05 -21.99 -37.88
N LEU A 34 10.85 -22.99 -37.05
CA LEU A 34 9.54 -23.24 -36.44
C LEU A 34 9.68 -23.76 -35.01
N PHE A 35 10.18 -22.94 -34.08
CA PHE A 35 9.81 -23.15 -32.67
C PHE A 35 9.89 -21.90 -31.77
N THR A 36 9.91 -20.69 -32.34
CA THR A 36 9.76 -19.42 -31.60
C THR A 36 8.59 -18.56 -32.09
N SER A 37 7.74 -19.11 -32.95
CA SER A 37 6.52 -18.45 -33.46
C SER A 37 5.24 -18.97 -32.79
N ALA A 38 5.20 -20.24 -32.35
CA ALA A 38 3.97 -20.84 -31.80
C ALA A 38 3.61 -20.34 -30.38
N LEU A 39 4.60 -20.04 -29.53
CA LEU A 39 4.35 -19.42 -28.22
C LEU A 39 4.02 -17.92 -28.30
N LYS A 40 4.24 -17.26 -29.45
CA LYS A 40 3.72 -15.90 -29.71
C LYS A 40 2.20 -15.89 -29.90
N ALA A 41 1.59 -17.03 -30.28
CA ALA A 41 0.16 -17.11 -30.58
C ALA A 41 -0.74 -17.25 -29.33
N PHE A 42 -0.17 -17.49 -28.14
CA PHE A 42 -0.90 -17.46 -26.87
C PHE A 42 -0.87 -16.08 -26.18
N GLN A 43 -0.33 -15.06 -26.84
CA GLN A 43 -0.45 -13.67 -26.37
C GLN A 43 -1.80 -13.10 -26.82
N CYS A 44 -2.86 -13.49 -26.10
CA CYS A 44 -4.10 -12.74 -26.14
C CYS A 44 -3.83 -11.32 -25.60
N LYS A 45 -3.84 -10.39 -26.55
CA LYS A 45 -3.89 -8.94 -26.42
C LYS A 45 -4.57 -8.49 -25.13
N ASN A 46 -3.82 -7.83 -24.24
CA ASN A 46 -4.36 -6.95 -23.22
C ASN A 46 -3.46 -5.73 -23.10
N ARG A 47 -3.45 -4.89 -24.15
CA ARG A 47 -2.86 -3.55 -24.06
C ARG A 47 -3.74 -2.73 -23.12
N ILE A 48 -3.21 -2.35 -21.97
CA ILE A 48 -3.98 -1.65 -20.95
C ILE A 48 -4.04 -0.16 -21.30
N VAL A 49 -5.24 0.41 -21.36
CA VAL A 49 -5.43 1.86 -21.33
C VAL A 49 -5.62 2.25 -19.86
N MET A 50 -4.53 2.64 -19.20
CA MET A 50 -4.59 3.17 -17.84
C MET A 50 -5.11 4.60 -17.88
N ALA A 51 -6.22 4.88 -17.19
CA ALA A 51 -6.67 6.25 -16.97
C ALA A 51 -5.72 6.97 -15.99
N GLN A 52 -5.45 8.25 -16.25
CA GLN A 52 -4.59 9.07 -15.40
C GLN A 52 -5.11 9.10 -13.95
N GLY A 53 -4.21 8.89 -12.98
CA GLY A 53 -4.53 8.91 -11.55
C GLY A 53 -5.07 7.61 -10.95
N LYS A 54 -5.23 6.53 -11.73
CA LYS A 54 -5.63 5.21 -11.19
C LYS A 54 -4.41 4.33 -10.85
N HIS A 55 -4.53 3.60 -9.75
CA HIS A 55 -3.51 2.67 -9.28
C HIS A 55 -3.53 1.38 -10.10
N LEU A 56 -2.36 0.78 -10.33
CA LEU A 56 -2.24 -0.49 -11.04
C LEU A 56 -2.97 -1.60 -10.25
N ASP A 57 -3.80 -2.36 -10.95
CA ASP A 57 -4.57 -3.47 -10.35
C ASP A 57 -3.66 -4.60 -9.85
N ASP A 58 -4.07 -5.28 -8.78
CA ASP A 58 -3.27 -6.33 -8.15
C ASP A 58 -3.02 -7.52 -9.10
N PHE A 59 -3.97 -7.80 -10.01
CA PHE A 59 -3.77 -8.81 -11.06
C PHE A 59 -2.60 -8.46 -11.99
N PHE A 60 -2.54 -7.22 -12.48
CA PHE A 60 -1.46 -6.80 -13.36
C PHE A 60 -0.12 -6.74 -12.65
N ARG A 61 -0.12 -6.39 -11.36
CA ARG A 61 1.11 -6.42 -10.58
C ARG A 61 1.68 -7.83 -10.42
N GLY A 62 0.83 -8.81 -10.10
CA GLY A 62 1.24 -10.22 -10.03
C GLY A 62 1.80 -10.72 -11.37
N ARG A 63 1.17 -10.34 -12.49
CA ARG A 63 1.63 -10.70 -13.83
C ARG A 63 2.97 -10.06 -14.21
N ILE A 64 3.23 -8.83 -13.76
CA ILE A 64 4.53 -8.17 -13.95
C ILE A 64 5.61 -8.90 -13.16
N ILE A 65 5.37 -9.16 -11.86
CA ILE A 65 6.35 -9.82 -10.99
C ILE A 65 6.66 -11.23 -11.50
N GLY A 66 5.66 -12.04 -11.83
CA GLY A 66 5.89 -13.39 -12.36
C GLY A 66 6.73 -13.41 -13.65
N ARG A 67 6.60 -12.40 -14.52
CA ARG A 67 7.44 -12.30 -15.73
C ARG A 67 8.87 -11.88 -15.43
N LEU A 68 9.06 -10.97 -14.48
CA LEU A 68 10.38 -10.54 -14.03
C LEU A 68 11.12 -11.67 -13.32
N GLU A 69 10.42 -12.48 -12.52
CA GLU A 69 10.97 -13.68 -11.89
C GLU A 69 11.39 -14.75 -12.92
N CYS A 70 10.66 -14.87 -14.04
CA CYS A 70 11.06 -15.71 -15.17
C CYS A 70 12.24 -15.16 -16.00
N GLY A 71 12.90 -14.08 -15.56
CA GLY A 71 14.08 -13.52 -16.22
C GLY A 71 13.80 -12.65 -17.43
N ARG A 72 12.55 -12.22 -17.66
CA ARG A 72 12.23 -11.25 -18.72
C ARG A 72 12.75 -9.87 -18.37
N THR A 73 13.14 -9.12 -19.39
CA THR A 73 13.59 -7.73 -19.20
C THR A 73 12.40 -6.81 -18.94
N GLN A 74 12.63 -5.72 -18.19
CA GLN A 74 11.57 -4.74 -17.90
C GLN A 74 11.01 -4.10 -19.17
N LEU A 75 11.83 -3.97 -20.22
CA LEU A 75 11.44 -3.41 -21.51
C LEU A 75 10.45 -4.34 -22.24
N GLU A 76 10.75 -5.64 -22.32
CA GLU A 76 9.83 -6.62 -22.92
C GLU A 76 8.47 -6.65 -22.19
N VAL A 77 8.48 -6.59 -20.85
CA VAL A 77 7.25 -6.56 -20.05
C VAL A 77 6.48 -5.26 -20.25
N SER A 78 7.19 -4.13 -20.41
CA SER A 78 6.62 -2.82 -20.71
C SER A 78 5.90 -2.83 -22.06
N GLU A 79 6.55 -3.33 -23.11
CA GLU A 79 5.98 -3.43 -24.46
C GLU A 79 4.77 -4.37 -24.51
N GLU A 80 4.84 -5.50 -23.83
CA GLU A 80 3.76 -6.50 -23.83
C GLU A 80 2.50 -6.03 -23.09
N LEU A 81 2.66 -5.33 -21.96
CA LEU A 81 1.54 -4.88 -21.14
C LEU A 81 1.08 -3.45 -21.44
N GLY A 82 1.88 -2.68 -22.19
CA GLY A 82 1.63 -1.25 -22.43
C GLY A 82 1.75 -0.39 -21.18
N ILE A 83 2.53 -0.83 -20.18
CA ILE A 83 2.74 -0.13 -18.92
C ILE A 83 4.10 0.55 -18.97
N ALA A 84 4.18 1.81 -18.54
CA ALA A 84 5.45 2.53 -18.50
C ALA A 84 6.51 1.77 -17.67
N GLN A 85 7.71 1.63 -18.23
CA GLN A 85 8.85 0.97 -17.58
C GLN A 85 9.13 1.52 -16.17
N SER A 86 8.91 2.81 -15.92
CA SER A 86 9.07 3.42 -14.59
C SER A 86 8.13 2.85 -13.52
N VAL A 87 6.92 2.42 -13.89
CA VAL A 87 5.99 1.73 -12.99
C VAL A 87 6.49 0.33 -12.66
N ILE A 88 7.00 -0.38 -13.67
CA ILE A 88 7.57 -1.72 -13.53
C ILE A 88 8.80 -1.69 -12.61
N SER A 89 9.72 -0.75 -12.85
CA SER A 89 10.92 -0.59 -12.02
C SER A 89 10.59 -0.30 -10.55
N ARG A 90 9.64 0.61 -10.28
CA ARG A 90 9.20 0.92 -8.90
C ARG A 90 8.52 -0.27 -8.23
N LEU A 91 7.71 -1.02 -8.99
CA LEU A 91 7.04 -2.21 -8.48
C LEU A 91 8.05 -3.31 -8.15
N TRP A 92 9.02 -3.54 -9.03
CA TRP A 92 10.10 -4.51 -8.81
C TRP A 92 10.92 -4.15 -7.58
N GLN A 93 11.34 -2.89 -7.45
CA GLN A 93 12.09 -2.44 -6.28
C GLN A 93 11.30 -2.66 -4.98
N ARG A 94 10.03 -2.27 -4.95
CA ARG A 94 9.16 -2.53 -3.79
C ARG A 94 9.04 -4.02 -3.46
N PHE A 95 8.94 -4.88 -4.47
CA PHE A 95 8.87 -6.31 -4.26
C PHE A 95 10.17 -6.86 -3.65
N GLN A 96 11.32 -6.39 -4.11
CA GLN A 96 12.62 -6.77 -3.52
C GLN A 96 12.75 -6.28 -2.07
N ASP A 97 12.25 -5.09 -1.75
CA ASP A 97 12.36 -4.51 -0.41
C ASP A 97 11.43 -5.18 0.62
N TYR A 98 10.19 -5.50 0.24
CA TYR A 98 9.15 -5.92 1.18
C TYR A 98 8.56 -7.31 0.92
N GLY A 99 8.88 -7.95 -0.21
CA GLY A 99 8.29 -9.23 -0.62
C GLY A 99 6.79 -9.17 -0.95
N ASN A 100 6.20 -7.97 -0.96
CA ASN A 100 4.78 -7.78 -1.17
C ASN A 100 4.49 -6.77 -2.29
N VAL A 101 3.47 -7.12 -3.06
CA VAL A 101 3.03 -6.41 -4.25
C VAL A 101 1.69 -5.71 -4.02
N SER A 102 0.96 -6.13 -2.98
CA SER A 102 -0.36 -5.61 -2.66
C SER A 102 -0.30 -4.16 -2.19
N ARG A 103 -1.45 -3.50 -2.26
CA ARG A 103 -1.57 -2.12 -1.79
C ARG A 103 -1.56 -2.07 -0.26
N CYS A 104 -0.65 -1.27 0.30
CA CYS A 104 -0.75 -0.85 1.69
C CYS A 104 -1.83 0.23 1.83
N TYR A 105 -2.90 -0.07 2.58
CA TYR A 105 -3.84 0.95 3.01
C TYR A 105 -3.24 1.70 4.20
N SER A 106 -2.96 2.99 4.00
CA SER A 106 -2.58 3.85 5.12
C SER A 106 -3.80 4.14 5.97
N SER A 107 -3.68 4.00 7.29
CA SER A 107 -4.71 4.35 8.27
C SER A 107 -4.94 5.86 8.41
N GLY A 108 -4.24 6.68 7.61
CA GLY A 108 -4.32 8.13 7.62
C GLY A 108 -3.48 8.76 8.72
N ARG A 109 -3.72 10.05 8.97
CA ARG A 109 -3.01 10.79 10.03
C ARG A 109 -3.46 10.29 11.41
N PRO A 110 -2.53 10.01 12.35
CA PRO A 110 -2.90 9.60 13.70
C PRO A 110 -3.77 10.66 14.38
N ARG A 111 -4.67 10.18 15.24
CA ARG A 111 -5.58 11.03 16.00
C ARG A 111 -4.83 11.72 17.14
N VAL A 112 -5.18 12.98 17.40
CA VAL A 112 -4.70 13.71 18.58
C VAL A 112 -5.32 13.15 19.84
N THR A 113 -6.59 12.74 19.78
CA THR A 113 -7.28 12.13 20.92
C THR A 113 -7.18 10.62 20.93
N THR A 114 -7.14 10.05 22.13
CA THR A 114 -7.22 8.61 22.36
C THR A 114 -8.68 8.15 22.47
N PRO A 115 -8.98 6.86 22.24
CA PRO A 115 -10.33 6.33 22.42
C PRO A 115 -10.88 6.48 23.85
N ASN A 116 -10.00 6.52 24.86
CA ASN A 116 -10.40 6.70 26.25
C ASN A 116 -10.80 8.16 26.54
N GLU A 117 -10.06 9.12 26.00
CA GLU A 117 -10.43 10.54 26.04
C GLU A 117 -11.76 10.80 25.32
N ASP A 118 -11.96 10.20 24.13
CA ASP A 118 -13.22 10.31 23.39
C ASP A 118 -14.40 9.78 24.23
N ARG A 119 -14.19 8.70 24.98
CA ARG A 119 -15.20 8.14 25.91
C ARG A 119 -15.43 9.07 27.11
N TYR A 120 -14.37 9.62 27.68
CA TYR A 120 -14.46 10.60 28.77
C TYR A 120 -15.28 11.82 28.34
N LEU A 121 -14.96 12.40 27.18
CA LEU A 121 -15.70 13.51 26.59
C LEU A 121 -17.19 13.19 26.40
N ALA A 122 -17.51 11.99 25.92
CA ALA A 122 -18.90 11.55 25.75
C ALA A 122 -19.66 11.53 27.08
N VAL A 123 -19.04 11.00 28.14
CA VAL A 123 -19.65 10.89 29.47
C VAL A 123 -19.81 12.27 30.10
N THR A 124 -18.77 13.10 30.05
CA THR A 124 -18.78 14.45 30.63
C THR A 124 -19.81 15.36 29.93
N ALA A 125 -19.89 15.31 28.60
CA ALA A 125 -20.89 16.06 27.84
C ALA A 125 -22.33 15.62 28.15
N LYS A 126 -22.57 14.31 28.35
CA LYS A 126 -23.90 13.79 28.71
C LYS A 126 -24.31 14.15 30.13
N ARG A 127 -23.36 14.17 31.08
CA ARG A 127 -23.59 14.59 32.48
C ARG A 127 -23.88 16.09 32.55
N ASN A 128 -23.09 16.89 31.86
CA ASN A 128 -23.19 18.35 31.87
C ASN A 128 -23.74 18.88 30.54
N ARG A 129 -25.05 18.73 30.31
CA ARG A 129 -25.72 19.08 29.04
C ARG A 129 -25.58 20.55 28.61
N ARG A 130 -25.22 21.44 29.54
CA ARG A 130 -25.01 22.88 29.28
C ARG A 130 -23.54 23.26 29.09
N SER A 131 -22.60 22.34 29.25
CA SER A 131 -21.17 22.62 29.08
C SER A 131 -20.85 22.97 27.64
N THR A 132 -20.08 24.05 27.45
CA THR A 132 -19.61 24.45 26.13
C THR A 132 -18.44 23.56 25.71
N ALA A 133 -18.20 23.41 24.41
CA ALA A 133 -17.01 22.72 23.91
C ALA A 133 -15.69 23.33 24.46
N SER A 134 -15.65 24.63 24.76
CA SER A 134 -14.47 25.27 25.38
C SER A 134 -14.24 24.79 26.80
N ASP A 135 -15.31 24.56 27.56
CA ASP A 135 -15.24 24.07 28.93
C ASP A 135 -14.79 22.60 28.96
N LEU A 136 -15.32 21.79 28.04
CA LEU A 136 -14.92 20.40 27.86
C LEU A 136 -13.46 20.28 27.43
N SER A 137 -12.99 21.14 26.54
CA SER A 137 -11.58 21.18 26.15
C SER A 137 -10.68 21.52 27.34
N ARG A 138 -11.07 22.53 28.14
CA ARG A 138 -10.30 22.93 29.33
C ARG A 138 -10.25 21.79 30.35
N GLN A 139 -11.38 21.13 30.61
CA GLN A 139 -11.44 19.98 31.51
C GLN A 139 -10.55 18.83 31.02
N LEU A 140 -10.62 18.49 29.72
CA LEU A 140 -9.76 17.44 29.15
C LEU A 140 -8.27 17.76 29.30
N SER A 141 -7.89 19.02 29.07
CA SER A 141 -6.49 19.45 29.24
C SER A 141 -6.04 19.44 30.69
N LEU A 142 -6.92 19.73 31.65
CA LEU A 142 -6.61 19.63 33.08
C LEU A 142 -6.45 18.18 33.53
N ASP A 143 -7.31 17.28 33.06
CA ASP A 143 -7.34 15.89 33.53
C ASP A 143 -6.30 15.00 32.85
N THR A 144 -6.10 15.18 31.55
CA THR A 144 -5.25 14.29 30.72
C THR A 144 -4.02 15.00 30.15
N GLY A 145 -3.95 16.33 30.23
CA GLY A 145 -2.85 17.11 29.62
C GLY A 145 -2.96 17.29 28.11
N THR A 146 -4.01 16.74 27.48
CA THR A 146 -4.19 16.80 26.04
C THR A 146 -4.89 18.08 25.64
N THR A 147 -4.18 18.93 24.89
CA THR A 147 -4.75 20.17 24.32
C THR A 147 -5.39 19.86 22.98
N VAL A 148 -6.71 20.00 22.90
CA VAL A 148 -7.49 19.74 21.68
C VAL A 148 -8.11 21.04 21.16
N SER A 149 -8.17 21.19 19.84
CA SER A 149 -8.92 22.30 19.25
C SER A 149 -10.43 22.06 19.36
N MET A 150 -11.19 23.15 19.39
CA MET A 150 -12.65 23.13 19.37
C MET A 150 -13.20 22.34 18.16
N GLN A 151 -12.59 22.50 16.99
CA GLN A 151 -12.98 21.75 15.78
C GLN A 151 -12.78 20.25 15.96
N THR A 152 -11.71 19.83 16.64
CA THR A 152 -11.48 18.42 16.96
C THR A 152 -12.59 17.92 17.88
N LEU A 153 -12.93 18.70 18.91
CA LEU A 153 -14.00 18.34 19.86
C LEU A 153 -15.37 18.21 19.17
N TYR A 154 -15.74 19.16 18.31
CA TYR A 154 -16.99 19.08 17.54
C TYR A 154 -17.05 17.84 16.67
N ARG A 155 -15.94 17.47 16.01
CA ARG A 155 -15.86 16.23 15.24
C ARG A 155 -16.05 15.01 16.14
N ARG A 156 -15.45 14.99 17.33
CA ARG A 156 -15.60 13.87 18.30
C ARG A 156 -17.02 13.74 18.81
N LEU A 157 -17.61 14.83 19.29
CA LEU A 157 -18.99 14.85 19.77
C LEU A 157 -19.97 14.50 18.66
N GLY A 158 -19.73 14.98 17.42
CA GLY A 158 -20.50 14.63 16.24
C GLY A 158 -20.43 13.14 15.89
N HIS A 159 -19.25 12.50 16.01
CA HIS A 159 -19.11 11.05 15.86
C HIS A 159 -19.97 10.25 16.86
N ILE A 160 -20.28 10.84 18.02
CA ILE A 160 -21.11 10.23 19.08
C ILE A 160 -22.59 10.64 18.93
N GLY A 161 -22.92 11.51 17.96
CA GLY A 161 -24.27 12.03 17.74
C GLY A 161 -24.67 13.14 18.73
N LEU A 162 -23.71 13.71 19.46
CA LEU A 162 -23.96 14.85 20.34
C LEU A 162 -23.78 16.15 19.56
N TYR A 163 -24.90 16.82 19.29
CA TYR A 163 -24.96 18.12 18.63
C TYR A 163 -25.51 19.15 19.60
N CYS A 164 -24.86 20.30 19.69
CA CYS A 164 -25.38 21.44 20.41
C CYS A 164 -26.31 22.23 19.48
N TYR A 165 -27.61 22.23 19.77
CA TYR A 165 -28.56 23.17 19.19
C TYR A 165 -28.83 24.27 20.22
N LYS A 166 -28.64 25.53 19.82
CA LYS A 166 -29.03 26.68 20.64
C LYS A 166 -30.54 26.81 20.56
N ALA A 167 -31.24 26.69 21.69
CA ALA A 167 -32.67 26.98 21.74
C ALA A 167 -32.89 28.44 21.31
N ILE A 168 -33.70 28.64 20.26
CA ILE A 168 -34.04 29.97 19.75
C ILE A 168 -35.11 30.53 20.68
N LYS A 169 -34.68 31.32 21.69
CA LYS A 169 -35.49 32.01 22.71
C LYS A 169 -36.40 31.09 23.55
N SER A 170 -36.13 31.03 24.85
CA SER A 170 -37.17 30.70 25.83
C SER A 170 -38.09 31.91 25.90
N PHE A 171 -39.35 31.77 25.48
CA PHE A 171 -40.38 32.74 25.80
C PHE A 171 -40.71 32.62 27.31
N PRO A 172 -40.93 33.75 28.01
CA PRO A 172 -41.22 33.78 29.44
C PRO A 172 -42.56 33.11 29.78
#